data_AF-A0A109DES4-F1
#
_entry.id   AF-A0A109DES4-F1
#
_cell.length_a   1.000
_cell.length_b   1.000
_cell.length_c   1.000
_cell.angle_alpha   90.00
_cell.angle_beta   90.00
_cell.angle_gamma   90.00
#
_symmetry.space_group_name_H-M   'P 1'
#
loop_
_entity.id
_entity.type
_entity.pdbx_description
1 polymer ?
#
loop_
_entity_poly.entity_id
_entity_poly.type
_entity_poly.pdbx_seq_one_letter_code
_entity_poly.pdbx_strand_id
1 'polypeptide(L)'
;MKTKNLFTSLAAAVMLSAGLAGAGVSAAEPVHAATTQTSSKKGTISIKRRSVSATVNNANPKLYAVNQDGKIVKSMDSNYTKGQTIQLYFSNEAKNDQGSVTFYYVDSQTVDGQQCAIYVVSTDVTPSATVPSQADWYKQAQSDQKAIQDAYNNRALKYIVVSPKSKKGAKIYYAYKKSAKAKKVYFKATKKKIKYGKKYKSSMIVKNGKSRYAYIGKKRYLKTSTIKVVSAKYAPVQLSDDLKNLIVQN
;
A
#
# COMPACT_ATOMS: atom_id res chain seq x y z
N MET A 1 -4.37 -10.91 51.23
CA MET A 1 -5.48 -10.53 50.32
C MET A 1 -5.13 -11.06 48.93
N LYS A 2 -5.87 -12.04 48.40
CA LYS A 2 -5.52 -12.72 47.12
C LYS A 2 -5.94 -11.83 45.94
N THR A 3 -4.98 -11.37 45.14
CA THR A 3 -5.21 -10.70 43.85
C THR A 3 -5.82 -11.70 42.88
N LYS A 4 -7.15 -11.73 42.79
CA LYS A 4 -7.85 -12.51 41.75
C LYS A 4 -7.50 -11.90 40.40
N ASN A 5 -6.92 -12.68 39.48
CA ASN A 5 -6.58 -12.25 38.12
C ASN A 5 -7.85 -11.77 37.42
N LEU A 6 -7.93 -10.47 37.12
CA LEU A 6 -9.19 -9.84 36.71
C LEU A 6 -9.60 -10.14 35.25
N PHE A 7 -8.73 -10.65 34.39
CA PHE A 7 -9.07 -10.98 33.00
C PHE A 7 -8.22 -12.16 32.52
N THR A 8 -8.84 -13.25 32.06
CA THR A 8 -8.15 -14.45 31.56
C THR A 8 -8.19 -14.56 30.04
N SER A 9 -9.07 -13.82 29.36
CA SER A 9 -9.19 -13.83 27.91
C SER A 9 -9.71 -12.50 27.36
N LEU A 10 -9.28 -12.17 26.14
CA LEU A 10 -9.82 -11.12 25.30
C LEU A 10 -10.78 -11.76 24.27
N ALA A 11 -11.80 -12.46 24.76
CA ALA A 11 -12.72 -13.21 23.91
C ALA A 11 -13.87 -12.31 23.41
N ALA A 12 -13.63 -11.58 22.30
CA ALA A 12 -14.61 -11.25 21.25
C ALA A 12 -14.06 -10.21 20.24
N ALA A 13 -13.04 -10.59 19.47
CA ALA A 13 -12.71 -9.93 18.19
C ALA A 13 -11.73 -10.77 17.32
N VAL A 14 -11.03 -11.73 17.93
CA VAL A 14 -10.06 -12.59 17.22
C VAL A 14 -10.74 -13.61 16.28
N MET A 15 -12.02 -13.95 16.47
CA MET A 15 -12.73 -14.97 15.67
C MET A 15 -13.41 -14.48 14.37
N LEU A 16 -13.29 -13.21 13.96
CA LEU A 16 -13.97 -12.70 12.76
C LEU A 16 -13.15 -12.76 11.45
N SER A 17 -11.93 -13.30 11.47
CA SER A 17 -11.12 -13.48 10.23
C SER A 17 -11.15 -14.89 9.64
N ALA A 18 -11.83 -15.86 10.26
CA ALA A 18 -11.92 -17.23 9.73
C ALA A 18 -13.17 -17.48 8.85
N GLY A 19 -14.12 -16.54 8.79
CA GLY A 19 -15.44 -16.75 8.16
C GLY A 19 -15.68 -16.15 6.78
N LEU A 20 -14.72 -15.41 6.19
CA LEU A 20 -14.87 -14.83 4.84
C LEU A 20 -13.70 -15.19 3.92
N ALA A 21 -13.18 -16.41 4.07
CA ALA A 21 -12.26 -17.03 3.12
C ALA A 21 -13.02 -18.08 2.29
N GLY A 22 -13.90 -17.60 1.40
CA GLY A 22 -14.26 -18.40 0.24
C GLY A 22 -13.10 -18.37 -0.74
N ALA A 23 -12.50 -19.54 -0.97
CA ALA A 23 -11.42 -19.84 -1.92
C ALA A 23 -9.97 -19.52 -1.46
N GLY A 24 -9.44 -20.46 -0.67
CA GLY A 24 -8.15 -21.10 -0.91
C GLY A 24 -6.89 -20.24 -0.91
N VAL A 25 -6.20 -20.19 0.24
CA VAL A 25 -4.74 -20.36 0.30
C VAL A 25 -4.31 -20.76 1.72
N SER A 26 -3.73 -21.95 1.79
CA SER A 26 -2.73 -22.49 2.73
C SER A 26 -2.41 -21.71 4.00
N ALA A 27 -2.52 -22.42 5.13
CA ALA A 27 -1.85 -22.12 6.39
C ALA A 27 -0.35 -21.86 6.19
N ALA A 28 0.14 -20.70 6.64
CA ALA A 28 1.55 -20.44 6.98
C ALA A 28 1.69 -19.10 7.73
N GLU A 29 2.25 -19.18 8.94
CA GLU A 29 3.05 -18.19 9.71
C GLU A 29 2.43 -16.83 10.14
N PRO A 30 2.56 -16.44 11.44
CA PRO A 30 2.30 -15.08 11.88
C PRO A 30 3.50 -14.20 11.50
N VAL A 31 3.48 -13.63 10.30
CA VAL A 31 4.57 -12.81 9.78
C VAL A 31 4.59 -11.45 10.47
N HIS A 32 5.67 -11.18 11.20
CA HIS A 32 6.13 -9.83 11.48
C HIS A 32 6.42 -9.08 10.16
N ALA A 33 6.04 -7.81 10.12
CA ALA A 33 6.44 -6.81 9.14
C ALA A 33 5.85 -6.93 7.72
N ALA A 34 5.47 -5.76 7.19
CA ALA A 34 5.25 -5.44 5.78
C ALA A 34 4.72 -6.59 4.90
N THR A 35 3.40 -6.68 4.76
CA THR A 35 2.77 -7.52 3.73
C THR A 35 3.25 -7.07 2.35
N THR A 36 4.22 -7.79 1.82
CA THR A 36 4.80 -7.62 0.49
C THR A 36 4.32 -8.79 -0.36
N GLN A 37 3.55 -8.53 -1.42
CA GLN A 37 3.30 -9.42 -2.59
C GLN A 37 2.34 -8.66 -3.54
N THR A 38 2.43 -8.62 -4.88
CA THR A 38 3.07 -9.49 -5.88
C THR A 38 3.38 -8.72 -7.19
N SER A 39 4.57 -8.98 -7.74
CA SER A 39 4.96 -9.02 -9.17
C SER A 39 5.08 -7.76 -10.07
N SER A 40 6.34 -7.55 -10.50
CA SER A 40 6.83 -7.13 -11.83
C SER A 40 6.50 -5.72 -12.40
N LYS A 41 7.37 -4.75 -12.02
CA LYS A 41 7.65 -3.47 -12.70
C LYS A 41 6.61 -2.33 -12.58
N LYS A 42 6.21 -2.05 -11.34
CA LYS A 42 6.09 -0.71 -10.74
C LYS A 42 6.55 -0.91 -9.28
N GLY A 43 7.36 0.00 -8.73
CA GLY A 43 8.06 -0.22 -7.45
C GLY A 43 7.14 -0.71 -6.33
N THR A 44 7.64 -1.64 -5.52
CA THR A 44 6.98 -2.10 -4.29
C THR A 44 6.86 -0.92 -3.33
N ILE A 45 5.64 -0.62 -2.88
CA ILE A 45 5.38 0.45 -1.91
C ILE A 45 5.04 -0.22 -0.59
N SER A 46 5.92 -0.07 0.40
CA SER A 46 5.63 -0.46 1.77
C SER A 46 4.72 0.61 2.38
N ILE A 47 3.64 0.20 3.05
CA ILE A 47 2.65 1.11 3.64
C ILE A 47 2.55 0.78 5.12
N LYS A 48 2.81 1.77 6.00
CA LYS A 48 2.54 1.63 7.44
C LYS A 48 1.05 1.82 7.70
N ARG A 49 0.56 1.16 8.75
CA ARG A 49 -0.83 1.30 9.17
C ARG A 49 -1.01 2.55 10.01
N ARG A 50 -2.23 3.09 10.00
CA ARG A 50 -2.60 4.23 10.84
C ARG A 50 -2.54 3.84 12.31
N SER A 51 -2.19 4.81 13.15
CA SER A 51 -2.21 4.72 14.59
C SER A 51 -2.80 6.00 15.18
N VAL A 52 -3.27 5.91 16.41
CA VAL A 52 -3.69 7.01 17.26
C VAL A 52 -2.62 7.19 18.32
N SER A 53 -2.12 8.41 18.46
CA SER A 53 -1.17 8.72 19.52
C SER A 53 -1.88 8.77 20.87
N ALA A 54 -1.24 8.29 21.92
CA ALA A 54 -1.77 8.32 23.27
C ALA A 54 -0.71 8.72 24.27
N THR A 55 -1.12 9.45 25.30
CA THR A 55 -0.25 9.85 26.41
C THR A 55 -0.36 8.83 27.53
N VAL A 56 0.77 8.36 28.05
CA VAL A 56 0.81 7.42 29.16
C VAL A 56 0.52 8.15 30.49
N ASN A 57 -0.46 7.68 31.25
CA ASN A 57 -0.97 8.34 32.45
C ASN A 57 -0.10 8.06 33.70
N ASN A 58 0.44 6.85 33.79
CA ASN A 58 1.21 6.34 34.92
C ASN A 58 2.55 5.79 34.45
N ALA A 59 3.59 5.81 35.30
CA ALA A 59 4.85 5.16 34.95
C ALA A 59 4.70 3.63 34.99
N ASN A 60 5.34 2.93 34.06
CA ASN A 60 5.35 1.48 33.92
C ASN A 60 3.96 0.83 33.95
N PRO A 61 3.00 1.26 33.10
CA PRO A 61 1.71 0.59 33.00
C PRO A 61 1.88 -0.89 32.67
N LYS A 62 0.94 -1.72 33.15
CA LYS A 62 0.94 -3.15 32.85
C LYS A 62 0.57 -3.36 31.38
N LEU A 63 1.35 -4.20 30.72
CA LEU A 63 1.04 -4.70 29.39
C LEU A 63 0.59 -6.16 29.48
N TYR A 64 -0.27 -6.54 28.55
CA TYR A 64 -0.86 -7.86 28.47
C TYR A 64 -0.49 -8.48 27.13
N ALA A 65 0.23 -9.60 27.20
CA ALA A 65 0.54 -10.42 26.04
C ALA A 65 -0.62 -11.38 25.79
N VAL A 66 -1.19 -11.30 24.60
CA VAL A 66 -2.32 -12.11 24.16
C VAL A 66 -1.89 -12.99 22.99
N ASN A 67 -2.12 -14.28 23.11
CA ASN A 67 -1.78 -15.24 22.05
C ASN A 67 -2.81 -15.25 20.92
N GLN A 68 -2.59 -16.10 19.92
CA GLN A 68 -3.50 -16.25 18.77
C GLN A 68 -4.90 -16.75 19.16
N ASP A 69 -5.05 -17.44 20.29
CA ASP A 69 -6.36 -17.89 20.79
C ASP A 69 -7.13 -16.78 21.53
N GLY A 70 -6.56 -15.57 21.63
CA GLY A 70 -7.14 -14.48 22.40
C GLY A 70 -6.99 -14.64 23.92
N LYS A 71 -6.13 -15.55 24.39
CA LYS A 71 -5.85 -15.74 25.81
C LYS A 71 -4.72 -14.85 26.26
N ILE A 72 -4.88 -14.24 27.44
CA ILE A 72 -3.79 -13.51 28.09
C ILE A 72 -2.80 -14.56 28.62
N VAL A 73 -1.62 -14.61 28.03
CA VAL A 73 -0.57 -15.58 28.40
C VAL A 73 0.42 -15.01 29.41
N LYS A 74 0.59 -13.68 29.43
CA LYS A 74 1.52 -13.01 30.35
C LYS A 74 1.10 -11.57 30.61
N SER A 75 1.32 -11.11 31.84
CA SER A 75 1.35 -9.68 32.16
C SER A 75 2.79 -9.28 32.43
N MET A 76 3.18 -8.12 31.91
CA MET A 76 4.55 -7.60 31.96
C MET A 76 4.52 -6.13 32.32
N ASP A 77 5.52 -5.67 33.08
CA ASP A 77 5.73 -4.25 33.30
C ASP A 77 6.25 -3.62 32.01
N SER A 78 5.61 -2.53 31.57
CA SER A 78 6.21 -1.72 30.50
C SER A 78 7.39 -0.93 31.04
N ASN A 79 8.20 -0.48 30.10
CA ASN A 79 9.25 0.50 30.24
C ASN A 79 8.76 1.91 29.82
N TYR A 80 7.44 2.13 29.80
CA TYR A 80 6.87 3.43 29.46
C TYR A 80 6.91 4.39 30.64
N THR A 81 7.28 5.64 30.38
CA THR A 81 7.27 6.70 31.40
C THR A 81 5.96 7.49 31.37
N LYS A 82 5.55 8.04 32.51
CA LYS A 82 4.42 8.98 32.57
C LYS A 82 4.66 10.16 31.62
N GLY A 83 3.64 10.54 30.85
CA GLY A 83 3.71 11.59 29.84
C GLY A 83 4.32 11.15 28.50
N GLN A 84 4.84 9.93 28.39
CA GLN A 84 5.34 9.40 27.11
C GLN A 84 4.21 9.28 26.09
N THR A 85 4.49 9.64 24.84
CA THR A 85 3.59 9.35 23.72
C THR A 85 3.87 7.96 23.16
N ILE A 86 2.82 7.14 23.08
CA ILE A 86 2.85 5.81 22.43
C ILE A 86 1.84 5.77 21.28
N GLN A 87 1.92 4.74 20.44
CA GLN A 87 0.99 4.54 19.32
C GLN A 87 0.03 3.39 19.64
N LEU A 88 -1.27 3.66 19.44
CA LEU A 88 -2.35 2.70 19.58
C LEU A 88 -2.97 2.44 18.21
N TYR A 89 -3.25 1.19 17.89
CA TYR A 89 -3.69 0.84 16.55
C TYR A 89 -5.19 0.54 16.48
N PHE A 90 -5.68 -0.30 17.38
CA PHE A 90 -7.11 -0.60 17.50
C PHE A 90 -7.48 -0.94 18.95
N SER A 91 -8.77 -0.86 19.25
CA SER A 91 -9.36 -1.22 20.53
C SER A 91 -10.05 -2.57 20.46
N ASN A 92 -9.96 -3.31 21.56
CA ASN A 92 -10.76 -4.51 21.83
C ASN A 92 -11.39 -4.38 23.21
N GLU A 93 -12.62 -4.86 23.36
CA GLU A 93 -13.30 -4.92 24.65
C GLU A 93 -13.26 -6.34 25.20
N ALA A 94 -12.94 -6.46 26.48
CA ALA A 94 -13.13 -7.69 27.23
C ALA A 94 -14.20 -7.47 28.30
N LYS A 95 -15.15 -8.39 28.38
CA LYS A 95 -16.18 -8.38 29.40
C LYS A 95 -15.87 -9.44 30.45
N ASN A 96 -16.02 -9.06 31.71
CA ASN A 96 -16.07 -10.00 32.82
C ASN A 96 -17.30 -9.68 33.70
N ASP A 97 -17.49 -10.45 34.78
CA ASP A 97 -18.59 -10.26 35.73
C ASP A 97 -18.59 -8.87 36.41
N GLN A 98 -17.53 -8.08 36.25
CA GLN A 98 -17.32 -6.77 36.86
C GLN A 98 -17.48 -5.61 35.86
N GLY A 99 -17.67 -5.89 34.57
CA GLY A 99 -17.91 -4.89 33.53
C GLY A 99 -17.13 -5.13 32.23
N SER A 100 -17.18 -4.14 31.33
CA SER A 100 -16.37 -4.12 30.10
C SER A 100 -15.10 -3.31 30.36
N VAL A 101 -13.95 -3.84 29.95
CA VAL A 101 -12.66 -3.14 29.94
C VAL A 101 -12.13 -3.07 28.52
N THR A 102 -11.73 -1.86 28.12
CA THR A 102 -11.12 -1.62 26.83
C THR A 102 -9.61 -1.79 26.89
N PHE A 103 -9.09 -2.55 25.94
CA PHE A 103 -7.67 -2.76 25.71
C PHE A 103 -7.29 -2.16 24.36
N TYR A 104 -6.15 -1.49 24.30
CA TYR A 104 -5.59 -0.94 23.07
C TYR A 104 -4.38 -1.75 22.63
N TYR A 105 -4.39 -2.20 21.37
CA TYR A 105 -3.25 -2.89 20.76
C TYR A 105 -2.12 -1.90 20.49
N VAL A 106 -0.92 -2.23 20.98
CA VAL A 106 0.27 -1.37 20.94
C VAL A 106 1.31 -1.91 19.97
N ASP A 107 1.64 -3.19 20.02
CA ASP A 107 2.57 -3.84 19.08
C ASP A 107 2.47 -5.36 19.19
N SER A 108 3.18 -6.09 18.34
CA SER A 108 3.40 -7.53 18.49
C SER A 108 4.82 -7.79 18.98
N GLN A 109 4.98 -8.73 19.91
CA GLN A 109 6.29 -9.12 20.43
C GLN A 109 6.33 -10.64 20.64
N THR A 110 7.53 -11.21 20.53
CA THR A 110 7.75 -12.61 20.93
C THR A 110 7.88 -12.68 22.45
N VAL A 111 6.96 -13.40 23.09
CA VAL A 111 6.93 -13.62 24.54
C VAL A 111 7.02 -15.12 24.77
N ASP A 112 8.04 -15.55 25.52
CA ASP A 112 8.28 -16.95 25.86
C ASP A 112 8.27 -17.89 24.63
N GLY A 113 8.87 -17.42 23.52
CA GLY A 113 8.99 -18.15 22.25
C GLY A 113 7.73 -18.12 21.38
N GLN A 114 6.66 -17.43 21.80
CA GLN A 114 5.41 -17.32 21.04
C GLN A 114 5.16 -15.89 20.59
N GLN A 115 4.68 -15.72 19.36
CA GLN A 115 4.27 -14.41 18.86
C GLN A 115 2.96 -13.97 19.52
N CYS A 116 3.01 -12.85 20.25
CA CYS A 116 1.90 -12.32 21.01
C CYS A 116 1.55 -10.89 20.59
N ALA A 117 0.26 -10.57 20.62
CA ALA A 117 -0.22 -9.20 20.52
C ALA A 117 -0.16 -8.55 21.91
N ILE A 118 0.42 -7.36 21.98
CA ILE A 118 0.65 -6.63 23.22
C ILE A 118 -0.39 -5.53 23.37
N TYR A 119 -1.05 -5.51 24.52
CA TYR A 119 -2.12 -4.57 24.84
C TYR A 119 -1.82 -3.75 26.09
N VAL A 120 -2.32 -2.51 26.10
CA VAL A 120 -2.40 -1.65 27.28
C VAL A 120 -3.87 -1.38 27.62
N VAL A 121 -4.18 -1.22 28.91
CA VAL A 121 -5.56 -0.94 29.36
C VAL A 121 -5.88 0.53 29.12
N SER A 122 -7.13 0.83 28.76
CA SER A 122 -7.56 2.20 28.45
C SER A 122 -7.42 3.19 29.62
N THR A 123 -7.42 2.72 30.87
CA THR A 123 -7.22 3.56 32.04
C THR A 123 -5.79 4.09 32.18
N ASP A 124 -4.82 3.39 31.58
CA ASP A 124 -3.40 3.72 31.71
C ASP A 124 -2.90 4.72 30.65
N VAL A 125 -3.75 5.05 29.67
CA VAL A 125 -3.39 5.94 28.57
C VAL A 125 -4.54 6.87 28.19
N THR A 126 -4.23 8.06 27.68
CA THR A 126 -5.20 9.00 27.12
C THR A 126 -4.95 9.15 25.62
N PRO A 127 -5.77 8.51 24.76
CA PRO A 127 -5.69 8.68 23.31
C PRO A 127 -5.99 10.12 22.88
N SER A 128 -5.30 10.61 21.84
CA SER A 128 -5.55 11.93 21.26
C SER A 128 -6.82 11.99 20.40
N ALA A 129 -7.38 10.84 20.05
CA ALA A 129 -8.59 10.68 19.25
C ALA A 129 -9.24 9.31 19.54
N THR A 130 -10.41 9.06 18.96
CA THR A 130 -11.07 7.75 19.04
C THR A 130 -10.18 6.67 18.42
N VAL A 131 -9.84 5.65 19.22
CA VAL A 131 -9.14 4.46 18.74
C VAL A 131 -10.16 3.57 18.01
N PRO A 132 -9.90 3.16 16.76
CA PRO A 132 -10.86 2.37 15.98
C PRO A 132 -11.00 0.95 16.51
N SER A 133 -12.12 0.29 16.21
CA SER A 133 -12.24 -1.15 16.41
C SER A 133 -11.24 -1.92 15.52
N GLN A 134 -10.92 -3.16 15.89
CA GLN A 134 -10.06 -4.02 15.06
C GLN A 134 -10.60 -4.14 13.62
N ALA A 135 -11.91 -4.34 13.46
CA ALA A 135 -12.55 -4.49 12.14
C ALA A 135 -12.45 -3.22 11.30
N ASP A 136 -12.70 -2.06 11.90
CA ASP A 136 -12.63 -0.78 11.18
C ASP A 136 -11.20 -0.42 10.83
N TRP A 137 -10.24 -0.74 11.70
CA TRP A 137 -8.83 -0.55 11.41
C TRP A 137 -8.36 -1.40 10.22
N TYR A 138 -8.81 -2.66 10.12
CA TYR A 138 -8.53 -3.50 8.94
C TYR A 138 -9.18 -2.97 7.66
N LYS A 139 -10.44 -2.54 7.72
CA LYS A 139 -11.13 -1.93 6.57
C LYS A 139 -10.42 -0.65 6.11
N GLN A 140 -10.00 0.18 7.06
CA GLN A 140 -9.26 1.41 6.75
C GLN A 140 -7.91 1.09 6.09
N ALA A 141 -7.17 0.10 6.59
CA ALA A 141 -5.91 -0.31 6.00
C ALA A 141 -6.07 -0.79 4.54
N GLN A 142 -7.13 -1.57 4.25
CA GLN A 142 -7.44 -2.00 2.88
C GLN A 142 -7.80 -0.82 1.99
N SER A 143 -8.60 0.12 2.51
CA SER A 143 -8.98 1.35 1.80
C SER A 143 -7.76 2.22 1.47
N ASP A 144 -6.88 2.45 2.45
CA ASP A 144 -5.64 3.23 2.28
C ASP A 144 -4.73 2.59 1.23
N GLN A 145 -4.52 1.27 1.32
CA GLN A 145 -3.72 0.53 0.34
C GLN A 145 -4.30 0.66 -1.06
N LYS A 146 -5.61 0.50 -1.20
CA LYS A 146 -6.29 0.64 -2.49
C LYS A 146 -6.15 2.07 -3.05
N ALA A 147 -6.39 3.09 -2.23
CA ALA A 147 -6.28 4.49 -2.63
C ALA A 147 -4.86 4.83 -3.10
N ILE A 148 -3.83 4.40 -2.36
CA ILE A 148 -2.43 4.57 -2.73
C ILE A 148 -2.14 3.84 -4.05
N GLN A 149 -2.52 2.57 -4.18
CA GLN A 149 -2.27 1.79 -5.38
C GLN A 149 -2.95 2.39 -6.62
N ASP A 150 -4.20 2.83 -6.49
CA ASP A 150 -4.94 3.50 -7.55
C ASP A 150 -4.29 4.82 -7.97
N ALA A 151 -3.81 5.62 -7.01
CA ALA A 151 -3.08 6.86 -7.30
C ALA A 151 -1.80 6.59 -8.11
N TYR A 152 -1.07 5.51 -7.81
CA TYR A 152 0.11 5.09 -8.58
C TYR A 152 -0.23 4.51 -9.96
N ASN A 153 -1.39 3.85 -10.08
CA ASN A 153 -1.86 3.29 -11.33
C ASN A 153 -2.34 4.38 -12.30
N ASN A 154 -3.02 5.40 -11.78
CA ASN A 154 -3.63 6.47 -12.55
C ASN A 154 -2.70 7.67 -12.82
N ARG A 155 -1.40 7.54 -12.52
CA ARG A 155 -0.43 8.61 -12.80
C ARG A 155 -0.38 8.91 -14.29
N ALA A 156 -0.59 10.18 -14.62
CA ALA A 156 -0.43 10.66 -15.99
C ALA A 156 1.01 10.42 -16.47
N LEU A 157 1.17 9.72 -17.59
CA LEU A 157 2.47 9.55 -18.23
C LEU A 157 2.90 10.90 -18.82
N LYS A 158 4.09 11.41 -18.45
CA LYS A 158 4.64 12.67 -18.97
C LYS A 158 5.37 12.44 -20.29
N TYR A 159 6.31 11.49 -20.29
CA TYR A 159 7.05 11.12 -21.48
C TYR A 159 7.52 9.67 -21.43
N ILE A 160 7.76 9.12 -22.61
CA ILE A 160 8.47 7.86 -22.81
C ILE A 160 9.81 8.14 -23.49
N VAL A 161 10.81 7.33 -23.16
CA VAL A 161 12.04 7.25 -23.94
C VAL A 161 11.95 5.98 -24.75
N VAL A 162 12.04 6.10 -26.08
CA VAL A 162 12.05 4.94 -26.97
C VAL A 162 13.34 4.89 -27.77
N SER A 163 13.82 3.67 -27.98
CA SER A 163 15.01 3.37 -28.76
C SER A 163 14.67 2.39 -29.88
N PRO A 164 15.39 2.42 -31.02
CA PRO A 164 15.29 1.37 -32.03
C PRO A 164 15.59 -0.01 -31.43
N LYS A 165 14.89 -1.04 -31.91
CA LYS A 165 15.24 -2.44 -31.60
C LYS A 165 16.48 -2.92 -32.37
N SER A 166 16.73 -2.34 -33.55
CA SER A 166 17.83 -2.73 -34.44
C SER A 166 18.89 -1.63 -34.54
N LYS A 167 20.16 -2.03 -34.67
CA LYS A 167 21.29 -1.15 -34.98
C LYS A 167 21.09 -0.33 -36.26
N LYS A 168 20.25 -0.81 -37.19
CA LYS A 168 19.89 -0.10 -38.45
C LYS A 168 18.99 1.13 -38.24
N GLY A 169 18.51 1.36 -37.02
CA GLY A 169 17.62 2.47 -36.65
C GLY A 169 16.15 2.24 -37.01
N ALA A 170 15.27 3.12 -36.52
CA ALA A 170 13.83 3.08 -36.80
C ALA A 170 13.41 4.22 -37.75
N LYS A 171 12.68 3.89 -38.83
CA LYS A 171 12.18 4.87 -39.81
C LYS A 171 11.13 5.80 -39.20
N ILE A 172 11.19 7.08 -39.55
CA ILE A 172 10.18 8.08 -39.19
C ILE A 172 9.07 8.07 -40.25
N TYR A 173 7.82 8.05 -39.80
CA TYR A 173 6.62 8.14 -40.63
C TYR A 173 5.96 9.51 -40.46
N TYR A 174 5.36 10.05 -41.50
CA TYR A 174 4.45 11.20 -41.40
C TYR A 174 3.02 10.76 -41.66
N ALA A 175 2.08 11.35 -40.91
CA ALA A 175 0.66 11.20 -41.18
C ALA A 175 0.19 12.29 -42.14
N TYR A 176 -0.60 11.92 -43.15
CA TYR A 176 -1.18 12.86 -44.12
C TYR A 176 -2.55 12.39 -44.60
N LYS A 177 -3.34 13.34 -45.10
CA LYS A 177 -4.57 13.08 -45.86
C LYS A 177 -4.25 13.27 -47.34
N LYS A 178 -4.81 12.44 -48.22
CA LYS A 178 -4.61 12.57 -49.68
C LYS A 178 -5.23 13.84 -50.25
N SER A 179 -6.27 14.36 -49.61
CA SER A 179 -6.91 15.64 -49.93
C SER A 179 -7.53 16.24 -48.66
N ALA A 180 -7.88 17.53 -48.69
CA ALA A 180 -8.50 18.21 -47.54
C ALA A 180 -9.83 17.53 -47.10
N LYS A 181 -10.60 17.03 -48.08
CA LYS A 181 -11.88 16.35 -47.87
C LYS A 181 -11.73 14.87 -47.45
N ALA A 182 -10.51 14.30 -47.50
CA ALA A 182 -10.32 12.88 -47.20
C ALA A 182 -10.49 12.58 -45.70
N LYS A 183 -11.35 11.60 -45.39
CA LYS A 183 -11.56 11.09 -44.02
C LYS A 183 -10.42 10.17 -43.56
N LYS A 184 -9.76 9.47 -44.49
CA LYS A 184 -8.70 8.48 -44.18
C LYS A 184 -7.32 9.13 -44.06
N VAL A 185 -6.62 8.81 -42.97
CA VAL A 185 -5.23 9.21 -42.73
C VAL A 185 -4.28 8.11 -43.18
N TYR A 186 -3.27 8.50 -43.95
CA TYR A 186 -2.22 7.62 -44.44
C TYR A 186 -0.90 7.91 -43.74
N PHE A 187 -0.05 6.89 -43.65
CA PHE A 187 1.28 6.99 -43.06
C PHE A 187 2.31 6.68 -44.14
N LYS A 188 3.24 7.59 -44.39
CA LYS A 188 4.33 7.38 -45.36
C LYS A 188 5.68 7.45 -44.66
N ALA A 189 6.51 6.45 -44.93
CA ALA A 189 7.85 6.35 -44.39
C ALA A 189 8.77 7.40 -45.03
N THR A 190 9.65 7.98 -44.23
CA THR A 190 10.72 8.87 -44.69
C THR A 190 12.05 8.11 -44.80
N LYS A 191 13.03 8.70 -45.51
CA LYS A 191 14.41 8.21 -45.51
C LYS A 191 15.10 8.43 -44.15
N LYS A 192 14.61 9.38 -43.33
CA LYS A 192 15.18 9.72 -42.01
C LYS A 192 14.87 8.62 -40.99
N LYS A 193 15.87 8.30 -40.17
CA LYS A 193 15.79 7.31 -39.10
C LYS A 193 16.24 7.89 -37.77
N ILE A 194 15.71 7.34 -36.68
CA ILE A 194 16.32 7.52 -35.36
C ILE A 194 17.29 6.36 -35.11
N LYS A 195 18.49 6.68 -34.62
CA LYS A 195 19.53 5.69 -34.28
C LYS A 195 19.71 5.50 -32.77
N TYR A 196 19.38 6.54 -31.99
CA TYR A 196 19.53 6.57 -30.54
C TYR A 196 18.18 6.81 -29.85
N GLY A 197 18.15 6.53 -28.55
CA GLY A 197 16.98 6.78 -27.71
C GLY A 197 16.59 8.25 -27.72
N LYS A 198 15.28 8.51 -27.86
CA LYS A 198 14.75 9.88 -27.81
C LYS A 198 13.54 9.95 -26.87
N LYS A 199 13.46 11.06 -26.15
CA LYS A 199 12.34 11.43 -25.26
C LYS A 199 11.16 11.91 -26.11
N TYR A 200 9.98 11.37 -25.88
CA TYR A 200 8.75 11.76 -26.56
C TYR A 200 7.61 11.91 -25.55
N LYS A 201 6.79 12.96 -25.72
CA LYS A 201 5.61 13.19 -24.89
C LYS A 201 4.63 12.02 -25.05
N SER A 202 3.94 11.69 -23.96
CA SER A 202 3.13 10.48 -23.77
C SER A 202 1.96 10.25 -24.73
N SER A 203 1.56 11.23 -25.53
CA SER A 203 0.29 11.12 -26.23
C SER A 203 0.44 10.39 -27.57
N MET A 204 -0.24 9.25 -27.68
CA MET A 204 -0.85 8.70 -28.91
C MET A 204 -0.05 7.60 -29.62
N ILE A 205 -0.29 6.36 -29.18
CA ILE A 205 -0.20 5.21 -30.09
C ILE A 205 -1.45 5.24 -30.98
N VAL A 206 -1.26 5.43 -32.27
CA VAL A 206 -2.34 5.44 -33.27
C VAL A 206 -2.34 4.12 -34.03
N LYS A 207 -3.52 3.50 -34.17
CA LYS A 207 -3.70 2.32 -35.01
C LYS A 207 -4.01 2.77 -36.44
N ASN A 208 -3.27 2.24 -37.41
CA ASN A 208 -3.58 2.37 -38.83
C ASN A 208 -3.49 0.99 -39.49
N GLY A 209 -4.65 0.42 -39.81
CA GLY A 209 -4.77 -0.98 -40.22
C GLY A 209 -4.25 -1.93 -39.14
N LYS A 210 -3.38 -2.87 -39.54
CA LYS A 210 -2.72 -3.83 -38.63
C LYS A 210 -1.52 -3.23 -37.87
N SER A 211 -1.10 -2.00 -38.20
CA SER A 211 0.08 -1.37 -37.62
C SER A 211 -0.27 -0.37 -36.52
N ARG A 212 0.58 -0.29 -35.50
CA ARG A 212 0.52 0.72 -34.45
C ARG A 212 1.72 1.67 -34.59
N TYR A 213 1.47 2.96 -34.34
CA TYR A 213 2.46 4.02 -34.52
C TYR A 213 2.50 4.91 -33.28
N ALA A 214 3.67 5.09 -32.68
CA ALA A 214 3.88 6.03 -31.58
C ALA A 214 4.13 7.43 -32.14
N TYR A 215 3.34 8.41 -31.71
CA TYR A 215 3.54 9.82 -32.05
C TYR A 215 4.81 10.37 -31.39
N ILE A 216 5.57 11.17 -32.15
CA ILE A 216 6.85 11.74 -31.71
C ILE A 216 6.93 13.26 -31.91
N GLY A 217 5.79 13.94 -32.10
CA GLY A 217 5.74 15.39 -32.34
C GLY A 217 5.75 15.78 -33.82
N LYS A 218 5.30 17.00 -34.15
CA LYS A 218 5.36 17.61 -35.50
C LYS A 218 4.81 16.69 -36.62
N LYS A 219 3.67 16.02 -36.37
CA LYS A 219 3.04 15.03 -37.29
C LYS A 219 3.95 13.83 -37.67
N ARG A 220 4.97 13.53 -36.87
CA ARG A 220 5.89 12.41 -37.07
C ARG A 220 5.55 11.27 -36.12
N TYR A 221 5.81 10.04 -36.59
CA TYR A 221 5.49 8.81 -35.90
C TYR A 221 6.57 7.75 -36.09
N LEU A 222 6.64 6.79 -35.17
CA LEU A 222 7.50 5.61 -35.24
C LEU A 222 6.63 4.36 -35.21
N LYS A 223 6.91 3.38 -36.06
CA LYS A 223 6.20 2.09 -36.01
C LYS A 223 6.55 1.37 -34.71
N THR A 224 5.57 1.02 -33.88
CA THR A 224 5.83 0.47 -32.54
C THR A 224 6.58 -0.86 -32.58
N SER A 225 6.42 -1.65 -33.65
CA SER A 225 7.12 -2.92 -33.81
C SER A 225 8.64 -2.79 -33.90
N THR A 226 9.16 -1.62 -34.31
CA THR A 226 10.60 -1.38 -34.55
C THR A 226 11.31 -0.65 -33.41
N ILE A 227 10.59 -0.30 -32.35
CA ILE A 227 11.10 0.45 -31.19
C ILE A 227 10.81 -0.29 -29.89
N LYS A 228 11.62 -0.04 -28.86
CA LYS A 228 11.41 -0.49 -27.49
C LYS A 228 11.29 0.73 -26.56
N VAL A 229 10.40 0.66 -25.58
CA VAL A 229 10.34 1.66 -24.50
C VAL A 229 11.47 1.35 -23.52
N VAL A 230 12.35 2.32 -23.29
CA VAL A 230 13.50 2.20 -22.39
C VAL A 230 13.15 2.70 -21.00
N SER A 231 12.40 3.80 -20.92
CA SER A 231 11.93 4.34 -19.65
C SER A 231 10.63 5.12 -19.85
N ALA A 232 9.78 5.14 -18.83
CA ALA A 232 8.58 5.95 -18.78
C ALA A 232 8.68 6.89 -17.57
N LYS A 233 8.53 8.21 -17.79
CA LYS A 233 8.43 9.17 -16.70
C LYS A 233 6.96 9.55 -16.51
N TYR A 234 6.47 9.30 -15.30
CA TYR A 234 5.12 9.65 -14.88
C TYR A 234 5.11 10.99 -14.13
N ALA A 235 3.95 11.64 -14.08
CA ALA A 235 3.72 12.77 -13.21
C ALA A 235 3.93 12.38 -11.74
N PRO A 236 4.22 13.34 -10.84
CA PRO A 236 4.20 13.08 -9.40
C PRO A 236 2.89 12.39 -8.99
N VAL A 237 2.95 11.54 -7.97
CA VAL A 237 1.76 10.92 -7.42
C VAL A 237 0.95 12.00 -6.74
N GLN A 238 -0.34 12.07 -7.08
CA GLN A 238 -1.28 12.96 -6.42
C GLN A 238 -1.94 12.16 -5.29
N LEU A 239 -1.55 12.47 -4.05
CA LEU A 239 -2.07 11.89 -2.82
C LEU A 239 -2.28 13.01 -1.80
N SER A 240 -3.23 12.83 -0.89
CA SER A 240 -3.32 13.66 0.31
C SER A 240 -2.06 13.47 1.16
N ASP A 241 -1.69 14.47 1.95
CA ASP A 241 -0.51 14.38 2.81
C ASP A 241 -0.64 13.27 3.85
N ASP A 242 -1.86 13.04 4.32
CA ASP A 242 -2.22 11.94 5.18
C ASP A 242 -1.86 10.55 4.58
N LEU A 243 -2.24 10.28 3.33
CA LEU A 243 -1.87 9.03 2.65
C LEU A 243 -0.39 8.96 2.28
N LYS A 244 0.25 10.10 1.97
CA LYS A 244 1.71 10.14 1.72
C LYS A 244 2.49 9.73 2.95
N ASN A 245 2.05 10.18 4.12
CA ASN A 245 2.72 9.87 5.39
C ASN A 245 2.66 8.38 5.73
N LEU A 246 1.76 7.60 5.13
CA LEU A 246 1.70 6.15 5.29
C LEU A 246 2.70 5.39 4.42
N ILE A 247 3.29 6.03 3.40
CA ILE A 247 4.25 5.38 2.51
C ILE A 247 5.61 5.30 3.21
N VAL A 248 6.10 4.08 3.42
CA VAL A 248 7.47 3.80 3.86
C VAL A 248 8.32 3.66 2.61
N GLN A 249 9.21 4.63 2.37
CA GLN A 249 10.16 4.54 1.26
C GLN A 249 11.16 3.40 1.52
N ASN A 250 11.36 2.54 0.51
CA ASN A 250 12.59 1.78 0.33
C ASN A 250 13.48 2.51 -0.67
#